data_AF-A0A529A971-F1
#
_entry.id   AF-A0A529A971-F1
#
_cell.length_a   1.000
_cell.length_b   1.000
_cell.length_c   1.000
_cell.angle_alpha   90.00
_cell.angle_beta   90.00
_cell.angle_gamma   90.00
#
_symmetry.space_group_name_H-M   'P 1'
#
loop_
_entity.id
_entity.type
_entity.pdbx_description
1 polymer ?
#
loop_
_entity_poly.entity_id
_entity_poly.type
_entity_poly.pdbx_seq_one_letter_code
_entity_poly.pdbx_strand_id
1 'polypeptide(L)'
;EAAARQSYGKLIAYLAARMRDVAGAEDALADAFAAALERWPQTGVPQKPEAWLLAVARRRRVDAIRRRLTSEAGRDHLRLIAEEMEARMIDEDLPDERLRLMFACAHPAIEAG
;
A
#
# COMPACT_ATOMS: atom_id res chain seq x y z
N GLU A 1 -13.22 13.09 -20.92
CA GLU A 1 -14.04 11.98 -20.38
C GLU A 1 -14.29 10.82 -21.36
N ALA A 2 -14.82 11.05 -22.57
CA ALA A 2 -15.22 9.96 -23.48
C ALA A 2 -14.08 9.00 -23.88
N ALA A 3 -12.89 9.51 -24.24
CA ALA A 3 -11.74 8.69 -24.61
C ALA A 3 -11.21 7.83 -23.45
N ALA A 4 -11.28 8.31 -22.21
CA ALA A 4 -10.86 7.54 -21.04
C ALA A 4 -11.83 6.37 -20.77
N ARG A 5 -13.14 6.61 -20.89
CA ARG A 5 -14.17 5.56 -20.73
C ARG A 5 -14.09 4.46 -21.80
N GLN A 6 -13.78 4.84 -23.04
CA GLN A 6 -13.76 3.90 -24.17
C GLN A 6 -12.55 2.95 -24.13
N SER A 7 -11.41 3.42 -23.60
CA SER A 7 -10.17 2.64 -23.53
C SER A 7 -9.98 1.93 -22.19
N TYR A 8 -10.73 2.29 -21.14
CA TYR A 8 -10.57 1.77 -19.77
C TYR A 8 -10.60 0.23 -19.72
N GLY A 9 -11.65 -0.39 -20.26
CA GLY A 9 -11.80 -1.85 -20.23
C GLY A 9 -10.67 -2.58 -20.95
N LYS A 10 -10.21 -2.04 -22.09
CA LYS A 10 -9.07 -2.59 -22.85
C LYS A 10 -7.75 -2.47 -22.06
N LEU A 11 -7.53 -1.33 -21.41
CA LEU A 11 -6.34 -1.08 -20.61
C LEU A 11 -6.28 -2.00 -19.39
N ILE A 12 -7.38 -2.14 -18.64
CA ILE A 12 -7.47 -3.10 -17.54
C ILE A 12 -7.23 -4.51 -18.04
N ALA A 13 -7.92 -4.96 -19.10
CA ALA A 13 -7.77 -6.32 -19.60
C ALA A 13 -6.30 -6.63 -19.95
N TYR A 14 -5.61 -5.68 -20.57
CA TYR A 14 -4.20 -5.82 -20.91
C TYR A 14 -3.28 -5.85 -19.67
N LEU A 15 -3.52 -4.97 -18.69
CA LEU A 15 -2.75 -4.92 -17.46
C LEU A 15 -2.99 -6.19 -16.62
N ALA A 16 -4.25 -6.55 -16.37
CA ALA A 16 -4.64 -7.74 -15.61
C ALA A 16 -4.08 -9.02 -16.23
N ALA A 17 -4.13 -9.19 -17.55
CA ALA A 17 -3.54 -10.35 -18.24
C ALA A 17 -2.02 -10.45 -18.02
N ARG A 18 -1.31 -9.31 -18.01
CA ARG A 18 0.15 -9.29 -17.81
C ARG A 18 0.56 -9.43 -16.35
N MET A 19 -0.25 -8.89 -15.45
CA MET A 19 -0.02 -8.80 -14.02
C MET A 19 -0.51 -10.04 -13.25
N ARG A 20 -1.45 -10.79 -13.83
CA ARG A 20 -2.18 -11.91 -13.21
C ARG A 20 -2.85 -11.51 -11.88
N ASP A 21 -3.32 -10.28 -11.83
CA ASP A 21 -3.89 -9.62 -10.66
C ASP A 21 -4.79 -8.50 -11.16
N VAL A 22 -6.10 -8.65 -10.95
CA VAL A 22 -7.10 -7.69 -11.45
C VAL A 22 -7.12 -6.46 -10.55
N ALA A 23 -7.15 -6.65 -9.23
CA ALA A 23 -7.18 -5.55 -8.28
C ALA A 23 -5.92 -4.67 -8.41
N GLY A 24 -4.74 -5.29 -8.43
CA GLY A 24 -3.49 -4.55 -8.64
C GLY A 24 -3.37 -3.88 -10.01
N ALA A 25 -4.09 -4.38 -11.03
CA ALA A 25 -4.17 -3.72 -12.34
C ALA A 25 -5.10 -2.49 -12.32
N GLU A 26 -6.22 -2.57 -11.59
CA GLU A 26 -7.13 -1.44 -11.36
C GLU A 26 -6.44 -0.32 -10.61
N ASP A 27 -5.76 -0.64 -9.50
CA ASP A 27 -5.01 0.33 -8.70
C ASP A 27 -3.92 1.01 -9.54
N ALA A 28 -3.14 0.24 -10.29
CA ALA A 28 -2.07 0.78 -11.13
C ALA A 28 -2.61 1.67 -12.25
N LEU A 29 -3.79 1.36 -12.80
CA LEU A 29 -4.43 2.19 -13.83
C LEU A 29 -5.02 3.46 -13.21
N ALA A 30 -5.62 3.39 -12.02
CA ALA A 30 -6.12 4.54 -11.29
C ALA A 30 -4.99 5.53 -10.98
N ASP A 31 -3.85 5.04 -10.50
CA ASP A 31 -2.64 5.85 -10.28
C ASP A 31 -2.14 6.53 -11.58
N ALA A 32 -2.23 5.82 -12.71
CA ALA A 32 -1.85 6.38 -14.00
C ALA A 32 -2.80 7.52 -14.44
N PHE A 33 -4.10 7.38 -14.18
CA PHE A 33 -5.07 8.45 -14.41
C PHE A 33 -4.87 9.63 -13.47
N ALA A 34 -4.59 9.40 -12.19
CA ALA A 34 -4.26 10.46 -11.25
C ALA A 34 -3.05 11.28 -11.75
N ALA A 35 -1.97 10.60 -12.15
CA ALA A 35 -0.80 11.26 -12.72
C ALA A 35 -1.10 12.01 -14.04
N ALA A 36 -2.03 11.50 -14.86
CA ALA A 36 -2.48 12.18 -16.06
C ALA A 36 -3.25 13.47 -15.73
N LEU A 37 -4.16 13.42 -14.75
CA LEU A 37 -4.94 14.57 -14.30
C LEU A 37 -4.06 15.66 -13.69
N GLU A 38 -2.96 15.29 -13.04
CA GLU A 38 -1.96 16.23 -12.55
C GLU A 38 -1.14 16.84 -13.69
N ARG A 39 -0.67 16.04 -14.65
CA ARG A 39 0.35 16.46 -15.62
C ARG A 39 -0.20 17.07 -16.91
N TRP A 40 -1.27 16.49 -17.47
CA TRP A 40 -1.79 16.90 -18.77
C TRP A 40 -2.30 18.35 -18.82
N PRO A 41 -2.87 18.94 -17.76
CA PRO A 41 -3.23 20.36 -17.77
C PRO A 41 -2.04 21.29 -18.01
N GLN A 42 -0.83 20.89 -17.60
CA GLN A 42 0.39 21.71 -17.75
C GLN A 42 1.14 21.40 -19.05
N THR A 43 1.20 20.11 -19.45
CA THR A 43 2.03 19.66 -20.58
C THR A 43 1.24 19.36 -21.85
N GLY A 44 -0.08 19.43 -21.79
CA GLY A 44 -0.97 18.91 -22.82
C GLY A 44 -1.12 17.38 -22.76
N VAL A 45 -2.13 16.89 -23.49
CA VAL A 45 -2.39 15.46 -23.66
C VAL A 45 -1.39 14.88 -24.68
N PRO A 46 -0.66 13.80 -24.36
CA PRO A 46 0.27 13.16 -25.28
C PRO A 46 -0.43 12.67 -26.55
N GLN A 47 0.31 12.59 -27.67
CA GLN A 47 -0.23 12.07 -28.95
C GLN A 47 -0.76 10.62 -28.83
N LYS A 48 -0.20 9.82 -27.91
CA LYS A 48 -0.63 8.44 -27.62
C LYS A 48 -0.97 8.28 -26.13
N PRO A 49 -2.15 8.72 -25.66
CA PRO A 49 -2.51 8.72 -24.24
C PRO A 49 -2.54 7.31 -23.65
N GLU A 50 -3.09 6.33 -24.36
CA GLU A 50 -3.16 4.93 -23.91
C GLU A 50 -1.76 4.34 -23.64
N ALA A 51 -0.81 4.58 -24.54
CA ALA A 51 0.55 4.09 -24.38
C ALA A 51 1.25 4.74 -23.18
N TRP A 52 0.98 6.02 -22.95
CA TRP A 52 1.49 6.73 -21.78
C TRP A 52 0.91 6.17 -20.48
N LEU A 53 -0.41 5.95 -20.42
CA LEU A 53 -1.08 5.37 -19.26
C LEU A 53 -0.55 3.96 -18.94
N LEU A 54 -0.40 3.10 -19.95
CA LEU A 54 0.20 1.76 -19.78
C LEU A 54 1.63 1.83 -19.24
N ALA A 55 2.42 2.78 -19.72
CA ALA A 55 3.79 2.97 -19.25
C ALA A 55 3.84 3.40 -17.79
N VAL A 56 2.98 4.34 -17.38
CA VAL A 56 2.88 4.80 -16.00
C VAL A 56 2.38 3.69 -15.08
N ALA A 57 1.30 3.00 -15.44
CA ALA A 57 0.75 1.89 -14.66
C ALA A 57 1.78 0.78 -14.41
N ARG A 58 2.59 0.44 -15.43
CA ARG A 58 3.68 -0.55 -15.28
C ARG A 58 4.75 -0.12 -14.29
N ARG A 59 5.15 1.16 -14.29
CA ARG A 59 6.11 1.70 -13.32
C ARG A 59 5.53 1.66 -11.91
N ARG A 60 4.27 2.09 -11.75
CA ARG A 60 3.54 2.06 -10.48
C ARG A 60 3.45 0.65 -9.89
N ARG A 61 3.22 -0.38 -10.71
CA ARG A 61 3.27 -1.78 -10.24
C ARG A 61 4.63 -2.16 -9.66
N VAL A 62 5.72 -1.82 -10.35
CA VAL A 62 7.07 -2.11 -9.85
C VAL A 62 7.30 -1.42 -8.52
N ASP A 63 6.86 -0.16 -8.40
CA ASP A 63 6.99 0.60 -7.16
C ASP A 63 6.13 0.02 -6.03
N ALA A 64 4.92 -0.45 -6.33
CA ALA A 64 4.05 -1.13 -5.36
C ALA A 64 4.68 -2.43 -4.85
N ILE A 65 5.27 -3.24 -5.75
CA ILE A 65 6.00 -4.45 -5.36
C ILE A 65 7.19 -4.10 -4.47
N ARG A 66 7.97 -3.07 -4.83
CA ARG A 66 9.12 -2.62 -4.01
C ARG A 66 8.67 -2.18 -2.63
N ARG A 67 7.62 -1.35 -2.52
CA ARG A 67 7.07 -0.91 -1.23
C ARG A 67 6.61 -2.08 -0.38
N ARG A 68 5.94 -3.07 -0.99
CA ARG A 68 5.51 -4.28 -0.30
C ARG A 68 6.71 -5.05 0.26
N LEU A 69 7.74 -5.29 -0.56
CA LEU A 69 8.96 -5.98 -0.12
C LEU A 69 9.68 -5.22 0.99
N THR A 70 9.79 -3.89 0.89
CA THR A 70 10.36 -3.05 1.96
C THR A 70 9.54 -3.14 3.23
N SER A 71 8.20 -3.09 3.14
CA SER A 71 7.31 -3.20 4.29
C SER A 71 7.38 -4.58 4.94
N GLU A 72 7.46 -5.65 4.15
CA GLU A 72 7.63 -7.02 4.64
C GLU A 72 8.98 -7.20 5.34
N ALA A 73 10.06 -6.68 4.75
CA ALA A 73 11.40 -6.74 5.34
C ALA A 73 11.50 -5.96 6.68
N GLY A 74 10.78 -4.84 6.81
CA GLY A 74 10.75 -4.05 8.04
C GLY A 74 9.77 -4.57 9.09
N ARG A 75 8.89 -5.53 8.75
CA ARG A 75 7.75 -5.90 9.60
C ARG A 75 8.17 -6.44 10.96
N ASP A 76 9.15 -7.34 10.99
CA ASP A 76 9.60 -7.97 12.24
C ASP A 76 10.34 -6.96 13.12
N HIS A 77 11.11 -6.05 12.52
CA HIS A 77 11.79 -4.98 13.25
C HIS A 77 10.78 -3.98 13.85
N LEU A 78 9.78 -3.56 13.07
CA LEU A 78 8.70 -2.70 13.55
C LEU A 78 7.90 -3.36 14.67
N ARG A 79 7.69 -4.69 14.60
CA ARG A 79 7.03 -5.44 15.67
C ARG A 79 7.86 -5.40 16.96
N LEU A 80 9.16 -5.65 16.88
CA LEU A 80 10.05 -5.58 18.05
C LEU A 80 10.06 -4.18 18.69
N ILE A 81 10.09 -3.12 17.88
CA ILE A 81 9.99 -1.74 18.39
C ILE A 81 8.65 -1.52 19.11
N ALA A 82 7.55 -1.99 18.52
CA ALA A 82 6.22 -1.85 19.14
C ALA A 82 6.13 -2.58 20.48
N GLU A 83 6.63 -3.83 20.54
CA GLU A 83 6.71 -4.62 21.78
C GLU A 83 7.57 -3.93 22.85
N GLU A 84 8.72 -3.35 22.47
CA GLU A 84 9.59 -2.61 23.40
C GLU A 84 8.93 -1.32 23.92
N MET A 85 8.21 -0.60 23.07
CA MET A 85 7.46 0.59 23.48
C MET A 85 6.34 0.23 24.45
N GLU A 86 5.60 -0.85 24.18
CA GLU A 86 4.52 -1.32 25.06
C GLU A 86 5.06 -1.76 26.42
N ALA A 87 6.19 -2.47 26.45
CA ALA A 87 6.88 -2.83 27.69
C ALA A 87 7.32 -1.61 28.52
N ARG A 88 7.85 -0.56 27.87
CA ARG A 88 8.24 0.68 28.56
C ARG A 88 7.05 1.44 29.13
N MET A 89 5.94 1.51 28.40
CA MET A 89 4.71 2.15 28.90
C MET A 89 4.19 1.46 30.16
N ILE A 90 4.25 0.12 30.21
CA ILE A 90 3.85 -0.65 31.41
C ILE A 90 4.76 -0.33 32.60
N ASP A 91 6.06 -0.14 32.37
CA ASP A 91 7.05 0.04 33.44
C ASP A 91 7.14 1.48 33.97
N GLU A 92 6.93 2.50 33.13
CA GLU A 92 7.02 3.92 33.51
C GLU A 92 5.70 4.51 34.03
N ASP A 93 4.54 4.15 33.47
CA ASP A 93 3.27 4.85 33.75
C ASP A 93 2.37 4.17 34.79
N LEU A 94 2.71 2.95 35.23
CA LEU A 94 1.84 2.16 36.10
C LEU A 94 2.41 2.04 37.53
N PRO A 95 1.89 2.81 38.51
CA PRO A 95 2.48 2.87 39.85
C PRO A 95 2.11 1.68 40.76
N ASP A 96 1.11 0.86 40.41
CA ASP A 96 0.67 -0.30 41.21
C ASP A 96 1.08 -1.63 40.54
N GLU A 97 1.79 -2.47 41.30
CA GLU A 97 2.30 -3.78 40.91
C GLU A 97 1.20 -4.79 40.52
N ARG A 98 0.01 -4.69 41.11
CA ARG A 98 -1.14 -5.53 40.73
C ARG A 98 -1.72 -5.14 39.38
N LEU A 99 -1.73 -3.84 39.09
CA LEU A 99 -2.21 -3.33 37.80
C LEU A 99 -1.23 -3.72 36.69
N ARG A 100 0.09 -3.73 36.98
CA ARG A 100 1.13 -4.28 36.08
C ARG A 100 0.88 -5.74 35.76
N LEU A 101 0.57 -6.56 36.76
CA LEU A 101 0.27 -7.99 36.55
C LEU A 101 -0.98 -8.19 35.69
N MET A 102 -2.03 -7.39 35.87
CA MET A 102 -3.24 -7.48 35.04
C MET A 102 -2.96 -7.14 33.57
N PHE A 103 -2.18 -6.10 33.29
CA PHE A 103 -1.76 -5.75 31.93
C PHE A 103 -0.88 -6.81 31.30
N ALA A 104 0.08 -7.36 32.05
CA ALA A 104 0.90 -8.47 31.59
C ALA A 104 0.03 -9.68 31.21
N CYS A 105 -0.94 -10.06 32.05
CA CYS A 105 -1.87 -11.18 31.77
C CYS A 105 -2.82 -10.93 30.59
N ALA A 106 -3.13 -9.66 30.26
CA ALA A 106 -3.96 -9.28 29.12
C ALA A 106 -3.16 -9.16 27.81
N HIS A 107 -1.85 -9.44 27.83
CA HIS A 107 -1.00 -9.32 26.65
C HIS A 107 -1.43 -10.33 25.57
N PRO A 108 -1.60 -9.91 24.30
CA PRO A 108 -2.13 -10.76 23.23
C PRO A 108 -1.23 -11.97 22.90
N ALA A 109 0.05 -11.94 23.27
CA ALA A 109 0.92 -13.12 23.18
C ALA A 109 0.69 -14.18 24.29
N ILE A 110 -0.06 -13.85 25.35
CA ILE A 110 -0.43 -14.76 26.44
C ILE A 110 -1.84 -15.36 26.22
N GLU A 111 -2.69 -14.71 25.43
CA GLU A 111 -3.92 -15.31 24.92
C GLU A 111 -3.58 -16.46 23.95
N ALA A 112 -3.43 -17.66 24.51
CA ALA A 112 -3.37 -18.90 23.74
C ALA A 112 -4.80 -19.38 23.48
N GLY A 113 -5.38 -18.89 22.38
CA GLY A 113 -6.70 -19.30 21.87
C GLY A 113 -6.87 -18.93 20.41
#